data_AF-A0A7W1BBW6-F1
#
_entry.id   AF-A0A7W1BBW6-F1
#
_cell.length_a   1.000
_cell.length_b   1.000
_cell.length_c   1.000
_cell.angle_alpha   90.00
_cell.angle_beta   90.00
_cell.angle_gamma   90.00
#
_symmetry.space_group_name_H-M   'P 1'
#
loop_
_entity.id
_entity.type
_entity.pdbx_description
1 polymer ?
#
loop_
_entity_poly.entity_id
_entity_poly.type
_entity_poly.pdbx_seq_one_letter_code
_entity_poly.pdbx_strand_id
1 'polypeptide(L)'
;MKRTIRAPRGKELSCKGWQQEAALRMLMNNLDPEVAEDPDRLIVYGGTGRAARSWEAFDAIVRALRGLENDETLLVQSGKPVGVFRTHEEAPRVLIANSNLVGQWSNYPEFNRLEKLGLTMYGQMTAGSWIYIASQGIVQGTFETFSAAGERHFGGSLEGKLLVTGGLGGMGGAQPLAATMAGACCLGIDVDPTRIEKRLQSGYCDQIAHSLDEAMQLLDAARGKKEAISVGLVGNCADVLPEMVKRGIVPDILTDQTSAHDALNGYV
;
A
#
# COMPACT_ATOMS: atom_id res chain seq x y z
N MET A 1 24.00 -3.93 -7.96
CA MET A 1 23.36 -5.02 -8.72
C MET A 1 21.91 -5.08 -8.27
N LYS A 2 20.94 -4.98 -9.17
CA LYS A 2 19.51 -4.96 -8.80
C LYS A 2 19.10 -6.37 -8.37
N ARG A 3 18.48 -6.51 -7.19
CA ARG A 3 18.12 -7.81 -6.60
C ARG A 3 16.61 -8.02 -6.73
N THR A 4 16.21 -8.94 -7.59
CA THR A 4 14.80 -9.32 -7.72
C THR A 4 14.47 -10.40 -6.69
N ILE A 5 13.56 -10.08 -5.76
CA ILE A 5 13.05 -11.02 -4.75
C ILE A 5 11.68 -11.52 -5.20
N ARG A 6 11.43 -12.82 -5.05
CA ARG A 6 10.10 -13.44 -5.20
C ARG A 6 9.98 -14.58 -4.21
N ALA A 7 8.78 -14.82 -3.70
CA ALA A 7 8.56 -15.97 -2.82
C ALA A 7 8.80 -17.30 -3.56
N PRO A 8 9.44 -18.30 -2.94
CA PRO A 8 9.46 -19.65 -3.47
C PRO A 8 8.05 -20.19 -3.72
N ARG A 9 7.88 -20.98 -4.79
CA ARG A 9 6.60 -21.60 -5.18
C ARG A 9 6.72 -23.12 -5.10
N GLY A 10 5.59 -23.83 -5.12
CA GLY A 10 5.56 -25.30 -5.04
C GLY A 10 5.73 -25.84 -3.62
N LYS A 11 5.93 -27.17 -3.54
CA LYS A 11 5.91 -27.95 -2.29
C LYS A 11 7.27 -28.09 -1.60
N GLU A 12 8.36 -27.74 -2.29
CA GLU A 12 9.72 -27.86 -1.76
C GLU A 12 9.97 -26.83 -0.66
N LEU A 13 10.60 -27.27 0.43
CA LEU A 13 10.92 -26.44 1.59
C LEU A 13 12.40 -26.03 1.58
N SER A 14 12.66 -24.78 1.94
CA SER A 14 14.00 -24.27 2.24
C SER A 14 14.24 -24.05 3.73
N CYS A 15 13.16 -23.99 4.53
CA CYS A 15 13.17 -24.01 5.98
C CYS A 15 12.90 -25.42 6.55
N LYS A 16 13.09 -25.57 7.87
CA LYS A 16 12.88 -26.85 8.58
C LYS A 16 11.42 -27.27 8.77
N GLY A 17 10.48 -26.35 8.52
CA GLY A 17 9.05 -26.60 8.62
C GLY A 17 8.22 -25.59 7.84
N TRP A 18 6.93 -25.91 7.65
CA TRP A 18 6.01 -25.07 6.88
C TRP A 18 5.72 -23.71 7.52
N GLN A 19 5.75 -23.60 8.85
CA GLN A 19 5.48 -22.33 9.53
C GLN A 19 6.61 -21.31 9.29
N GLN A 20 7.87 -21.76 9.34
CA GLN A 20 9.04 -20.94 9.04
C GLN A 20 9.12 -20.62 7.53
N GLU A 21 8.82 -21.60 6.68
CA GLU A 21 8.76 -21.41 5.23
C GLU A 21 7.65 -20.41 4.85
N ALA A 22 6.50 -20.44 5.53
CA ALA A 22 5.43 -19.46 5.31
C ALA A 22 5.91 -18.04 5.62
N ALA A 23 6.53 -17.82 6.78
CA ALA A 23 7.11 -16.51 7.13
C ALA A 23 8.16 -16.06 6.10
N LEU A 24 9.02 -16.96 5.63
CA LEU A 24 10.02 -16.68 4.61
C LEU A 24 9.38 -16.28 3.27
N ARG A 25 8.42 -17.06 2.80
CA ARG A 25 7.70 -16.80 1.55
C ARG A 25 6.96 -15.48 1.63
N MET A 26 6.30 -15.19 2.73
CA MET A 26 5.57 -13.93 2.89
C MET A 26 6.48 -12.71 3.00
N LEU A 27 7.62 -12.82 3.69
CA LEU A 27 8.67 -11.78 3.67
C LEU A 27 9.12 -11.49 2.22
N MET A 28 9.34 -12.53 1.42
CA MET A 28 9.75 -12.39 0.03
C MET A 28 8.61 -11.89 -0.87
N ASN A 29 7.36 -12.27 -0.61
CA ASN A 29 6.19 -11.79 -1.33
C ASN A 29 6.02 -10.28 -1.16
N ASN A 30 6.24 -9.78 0.06
CA ASN A 30 6.23 -8.34 0.34
C ASN A 30 7.24 -7.54 -0.49
N LEU A 31 8.25 -8.19 -1.11
CA LEU A 31 9.27 -7.55 -1.95
C LEU A 31 9.20 -8.01 -3.41
N ASP A 32 8.17 -8.74 -3.80
CA ASP A 32 7.94 -9.10 -5.20
C ASP A 32 7.72 -7.82 -6.02
N PRO A 33 8.38 -7.63 -7.19
CA PRO A 33 8.15 -6.46 -8.05
C PRO A 33 6.70 -6.24 -8.47
N GLU A 34 5.89 -7.32 -8.51
CA GLU A 34 4.45 -7.22 -8.81
C GLU A 34 3.63 -6.73 -7.60
N VAL A 35 4.22 -6.76 -6.40
CA VAL A 35 3.53 -6.47 -5.13
C VAL A 35 3.99 -5.14 -4.54
N ALA A 36 5.29 -4.96 -4.32
CA ALA A 36 5.86 -3.79 -3.66
C ALA A 36 5.88 -2.54 -4.55
N GLU A 37 5.82 -1.36 -3.92
CA GLU A 37 5.93 -0.07 -4.59
C GLU A 37 7.38 0.32 -4.97
N ASP A 38 8.38 -0.07 -4.19
CA ASP A 38 9.81 0.11 -4.49
C ASP A 38 10.68 -0.94 -3.74
N PRO A 39 10.71 -2.20 -4.23
CA PRO A 39 11.35 -3.31 -3.53
C PRO A 39 12.89 -3.19 -3.46
N ASP A 40 13.52 -2.45 -4.37
CA ASP A 40 14.98 -2.25 -4.36
C ASP A 40 15.45 -1.52 -3.09
N ARG A 41 14.58 -0.65 -2.55
CA ARG A 41 14.76 0.06 -1.27
C ARG A 41 14.05 -0.60 -0.10
N LEU A 42 13.60 -1.86 -0.28
CA LEU A 42 12.81 -2.65 0.66
C LEU A 42 11.42 -2.06 0.97
N ILE A 43 10.98 -1.05 0.21
CA ILE A 43 9.73 -0.33 0.44
C ILE A 43 8.59 -1.12 -0.18
N VAL A 44 7.62 -1.46 0.66
CA VAL A 44 6.42 -2.21 0.29
C VAL A 44 5.31 -1.24 -0.11
N TYR A 45 4.91 -0.33 0.78
CA TYR A 45 3.88 0.70 0.52
C TYR A 45 3.86 1.81 1.60
N GLY A 46 3.04 2.84 1.38
CA GLY A 46 2.67 3.83 2.40
C GLY A 46 3.81 4.77 2.80
N GLY A 47 4.43 5.43 1.82
CA GLY A 47 5.65 6.21 2.02
C GLY A 47 6.85 5.27 2.14
N THR A 48 7.49 5.26 3.31
CA THR A 48 8.73 4.50 3.58
C THR A 48 8.51 3.16 4.28
N GLY A 49 7.30 2.59 4.22
CA GLY A 49 6.98 1.31 4.88
C GLY A 49 7.80 0.16 4.30
N ARG A 50 8.70 -0.44 5.10
CA ARG A 50 9.65 -1.47 4.65
C ARG A 50 9.41 -2.85 5.23
N ALA A 51 9.87 -3.88 4.50
CA ALA A 51 9.82 -5.28 4.94
C ALA A 51 10.96 -5.67 5.90
N ALA A 52 12.12 -5.03 5.77
CA ALA A 52 13.30 -5.22 6.61
C ALA A 52 14.10 -3.90 6.70
N ARG A 53 14.89 -3.74 7.77
CA ARG A 53 15.58 -2.46 8.07
C ARG A 53 16.60 -2.09 7.01
N SER A 54 17.34 -3.08 6.54
CA SER A 54 18.41 -2.98 5.55
C SER A 54 18.55 -4.32 4.83
N TRP A 55 19.29 -4.34 3.72
CA TRP A 55 19.58 -5.60 3.02
C TRP A 55 20.36 -6.60 3.88
N GLU A 56 21.26 -6.12 4.73
CA GLU A 56 21.95 -6.94 5.72
C GLU A 56 20.96 -7.60 6.69
N ALA A 57 20.00 -6.82 7.21
CA ALA A 57 18.96 -7.34 8.09
C ALA A 57 18.04 -8.33 7.36
N PHE A 58 17.67 -8.07 6.11
CA PHE A 58 16.90 -8.99 5.26
C PHE A 58 17.63 -10.33 5.12
N ASP A 59 18.91 -10.32 4.74
CA ASP A 59 19.69 -11.54 4.57
C ASP A 59 19.86 -12.30 5.89
N ALA A 60 20.01 -11.58 7.01
CA ALA A 60 20.04 -12.19 8.34
C ALA A 60 18.69 -12.82 8.72
N ILE A 61 17.55 -12.20 8.39
CA ILE A 61 16.22 -12.78 8.63
C ILE A 61 16.04 -14.05 7.80
N VAL A 62 16.40 -14.02 6.51
CA VAL A 62 16.33 -15.19 5.63
C VAL A 62 17.17 -16.35 6.18
N ARG A 63 18.41 -16.08 6.62
CA ARG A 63 19.25 -17.10 7.25
C ARG A 63 18.64 -17.64 8.55
N ALA A 64 18.12 -16.75 9.41
CA ALA A 64 17.51 -17.14 10.66
C ALA A 64 16.28 -18.04 10.44
N LEU A 65 15.35 -17.65 9.54
CA LEU A 65 14.16 -18.44 9.23
C LEU A 65 14.49 -19.82 8.66
N ARG A 66 15.55 -19.95 7.86
CA ARG A 66 15.99 -21.26 7.34
C ARG A 66 16.58 -22.16 8.43
N GLY A 67 17.21 -21.56 9.45
CA GLY A 67 17.81 -22.29 10.57
C GLY A 67 16.87 -22.57 11.75
N LEU A 68 15.75 -21.85 11.85
CA LEU A 68 14.84 -21.85 12.99
C LEU A 68 14.15 -23.21 13.17
N GLU A 69 14.23 -23.78 14.37
CA GLU A 69 13.56 -25.03 14.74
C GLU A 69 12.04 -24.84 14.98
N ASN A 70 11.32 -25.94 15.15
CA ASN A 70 9.87 -25.92 15.39
C ASN A 70 9.49 -25.46 16.80
N ASP A 71 10.40 -25.53 17.77
CA ASP A 71 10.20 -25.06 19.14
C ASP A 71 11.01 -23.78 19.44
N GLU A 72 11.39 -23.03 18.41
CA GLU A 72 12.08 -21.74 18.53
C GLU A 72 11.23 -20.58 18.00
N THR A 73 11.54 -19.38 18.51
CA THR A 73 10.92 -18.11 18.11
C THR A 73 11.99 -17.07 17.78
N LEU A 74 11.92 -16.51 16.57
CA LEU A 74 12.72 -15.38 16.11
C LEU A 74 12.12 -14.05 16.59
N LEU A 75 12.94 -13.18 17.16
CA LEU A 75 12.57 -11.81 17.51
C LEU A 75 13.06 -10.83 16.43
N VAL A 76 12.13 -10.05 15.89
CA VAL A 76 12.43 -8.97 14.92
C VAL A 76 12.07 -7.62 15.55
N GLN A 77 13.09 -6.78 15.76
CA GLN A 77 12.94 -5.43 16.27
C GLN A 77 13.14 -4.44 15.14
N SER A 78 12.13 -3.63 14.81
CA SER A 78 12.14 -2.67 13.70
C SER A 78 12.85 -3.21 12.45
N GLY A 79 12.38 -4.35 11.95
CA GLY A 79 12.91 -5.01 10.74
C GLY A 79 14.33 -5.59 10.85
N LYS A 80 14.89 -5.77 12.05
CA LYS A 80 16.18 -6.41 12.29
C LYS A 80 16.01 -7.68 13.15
N PRO A 81 16.62 -8.82 12.78
CA PRO A 81 16.59 -10.03 13.61
C PRO A 81 17.56 -9.84 14.78
N VAL A 82 17.05 -9.89 16.02
CA VAL A 82 17.83 -9.54 17.23
C VAL A 82 18.09 -10.71 18.17
N GLY A 83 17.36 -11.81 18.02
CA GLY A 83 17.57 -13.01 18.83
C GLY A 83 16.64 -14.15 18.46
N VAL A 84 17.04 -15.36 18.82
CA VAL A 84 16.23 -16.57 18.73
C VAL A 84 16.20 -17.19 20.13
N PHE A 85 15.01 -17.55 20.60
CA PHE A 85 14.82 -18.20 21.89
C PHE A 85 13.99 -19.46 21.72
N ARG A 86 14.33 -20.47 22.51
CA ARG A 86 13.51 -21.68 22.61
C ARG A 86 12.20 -21.34 23.32
N THR A 87 11.09 -21.76 22.74
CA THR A 87 9.73 -21.64 23.25
C THR A 87 9.09 -23.03 23.24
N HIS A 88 8.08 -23.26 22.40
CA HIS A 88 7.40 -24.54 22.20
C HIS A 88 6.69 -24.55 20.84
N GLU A 89 6.29 -25.73 20.34
CA GLU A 89 5.75 -25.88 18.98
C GLU A 89 4.47 -25.07 18.70
N GLU A 90 3.64 -24.82 19.72
CA GLU A 90 2.42 -24.01 19.58
C GLU A 90 2.66 -22.49 19.66
N ALA A 91 3.85 -22.05 20.04
CA ALA A 91 4.18 -20.62 20.08
C ALA A 91 4.35 -20.04 18.66
N PRO A 92 4.25 -18.71 18.48
CA PRO A 92 4.61 -18.07 17.23
C PRO A 92 6.09 -18.33 16.86
N ARG A 93 6.36 -18.63 15.59
CA ARG A 93 7.73 -18.75 15.07
C ARG A 93 8.45 -17.41 14.98
N VAL A 94 7.72 -16.31 14.85
CA VAL A 94 8.28 -14.96 14.77
C VAL A 94 7.45 -13.99 15.59
N LEU A 95 8.11 -13.18 16.42
CA LEU A 95 7.52 -12.04 17.12
C LEU A 95 8.15 -10.75 16.60
N ILE A 96 7.30 -9.79 16.21
CA ILE A 96 7.72 -8.58 15.52
C ILE A 96 7.25 -7.35 16.30
N ALA A 97 8.18 -6.43 16.58
CA ALA A 97 7.90 -5.13 17.17
C ALA A 97 8.60 -4.05 16.35
N ASN A 98 7.84 -3.31 15.52
CA ASN A 98 8.36 -2.30 14.62
C ASN A 98 7.92 -0.89 15.03
N SER A 99 8.79 0.09 14.79
CA SER A 99 8.51 1.53 14.92
C SER A 99 8.11 2.05 16.31
N ASN A 100 8.09 1.21 17.34
CA ASN A 100 7.67 1.62 18.68
C ASN A 100 8.66 2.64 19.28
N LEU A 101 8.14 3.78 19.73
CA LEU A 101 8.86 4.82 20.45
C LEU A 101 8.11 5.16 21.73
N VAL A 102 8.83 5.51 22.80
CA VAL A 102 8.22 5.95 24.06
C VAL A 102 7.43 7.24 23.79
N GLY A 103 6.26 7.42 24.43
CA GLY A 103 5.25 8.42 24.05
C GLY A 103 5.79 9.83 23.76
N GLN A 104 6.63 10.39 24.63
CA GLN A 104 7.23 11.73 24.43
C GLN A 104 8.06 11.84 23.13
N TRP A 105 8.63 10.72 22.67
CA TRP A 105 9.49 10.59 21.50
C TRP A 105 8.77 10.01 20.28
N SER A 106 7.48 9.69 20.37
CA SER A 106 6.70 9.12 19.28
C SER A 106 6.31 10.19 18.24
N ASN A 107 7.32 10.76 17.57
CA ASN A 107 7.19 11.82 16.57
C ASN A 107 8.19 11.63 15.42
N TYR A 108 7.90 12.23 14.26
CA TYR A 108 8.72 12.12 13.05
C TYR A 108 10.16 12.64 13.21
N PRO A 109 10.42 13.80 13.86
CA PRO A 109 11.80 14.26 14.07
C PRO A 109 12.69 13.21 14.74
N GLU A 110 12.22 12.59 15.82
CA GLU A 110 12.97 11.57 16.52
C GLU A 110 13.07 10.25 15.73
N PHE A 111 11.97 9.83 15.10
CA PHE A 111 11.96 8.68 14.19
C PHE A 111 13.02 8.84 13.09
N ASN A 112 13.06 9.99 12.41
CA ASN A 112 14.00 10.30 11.34
C ASN A 112 15.45 10.34 11.83
N ARG A 113 15.69 10.86 13.05
CA ARG A 113 17.02 10.82 13.68
C ARG A 113 17.48 9.37 13.87
N LEU A 114 16.62 8.51 14.42
CA LEU A 114 16.91 7.10 14.65
C LEU A 114 17.06 6.32 13.33
N GLU A 115 16.29 6.65 12.30
CA GLU A 115 16.39 6.01 10.98
C GLU A 115 17.74 6.33 10.34
N LYS A 116 18.19 7.60 10.38
CA LYS A 116 19.52 8.01 9.90
C LYS A 116 20.66 7.30 10.62
N LEU A 117 20.47 6.93 11.89
CA LEU A 117 21.42 6.15 12.67
C LEU A 117 21.32 4.63 12.43
N GLY A 118 20.37 4.17 11.60
CA GLY A 118 20.13 2.74 11.34
C GLY A 118 19.47 2.00 12.51
N LEU A 119 18.82 2.73 13.43
CA LEU A 119 18.28 2.18 14.68
C LEU A 119 16.79 1.82 14.62
N THR A 120 16.07 2.30 13.60
CA THR A 120 14.64 2.00 13.41
C THR A 120 14.31 1.76 11.94
N MET A 121 13.05 1.37 11.70
CA MET A 121 12.44 1.13 10.40
C MET A 121 10.96 1.44 10.52
N TYR A 122 10.37 2.05 9.50
CA TYR A 122 8.92 2.25 9.44
C TYR A 122 8.26 0.95 8.96
N GLY A 123 7.57 0.27 9.87
CA GLY A 123 6.90 -1.01 9.57
C GLY A 123 5.55 -0.89 8.86
N GLN A 124 4.95 0.31 8.80
CA GLN A 124 3.54 0.46 8.45
C GLN A 124 2.70 -0.57 9.25
N MET A 125 1.66 -1.15 8.66
CA MET A 125 0.86 -2.24 9.20
C MET A 125 1.37 -3.57 8.65
N THR A 126 1.20 -3.80 7.34
CA THR A 126 1.47 -5.11 6.72
C THR A 126 2.82 -5.20 5.99
N ALA A 127 3.54 -4.08 5.87
CA ALA A 127 4.88 -4.06 5.26
C ALA A 127 5.91 -4.79 6.13
N GLY A 128 6.06 -4.36 7.38
CA GLY A 128 7.03 -4.91 8.33
C GLY A 128 6.58 -6.18 9.05
N SER A 129 5.33 -6.63 8.83
CA SER A 129 4.74 -7.85 9.40
C SER A 129 4.49 -8.95 8.36
N TRP A 130 4.88 -8.72 7.11
CA TRP A 130 4.95 -9.73 6.05
C TRP A 130 3.60 -10.36 5.73
N ILE A 131 2.59 -9.54 5.44
CA ILE A 131 1.27 -10.03 5.02
C ILE A 131 0.62 -9.09 4.00
N TYR A 132 1.44 -8.39 3.22
CA TYR A 132 0.95 -7.49 2.19
C TYR A 132 0.66 -8.25 0.90
N ILE A 133 -0.52 -8.01 0.33
CA ILE A 133 -1.02 -8.65 -0.88
C ILE A 133 -1.43 -7.60 -1.92
N ALA A 134 -0.61 -6.55 -2.03
CA ALA A 134 -0.85 -5.41 -2.92
C ALA A 134 -2.18 -4.69 -2.63
N SER A 135 -2.70 -3.98 -3.63
CA SER A 135 -3.95 -3.21 -3.57
C SER A 135 -5.17 -4.03 -3.12
N GLN A 136 -5.16 -5.36 -3.34
CA GLN A 136 -6.26 -6.24 -2.94
C GLN A 136 -6.47 -6.23 -1.42
N GLY A 137 -5.42 -5.99 -0.63
CA GLY A 137 -5.52 -5.98 0.83
C GLY A 137 -6.48 -4.92 1.38
N ILE A 138 -6.77 -3.86 0.62
CA ILE A 138 -7.67 -2.77 1.05
C ILE A 138 -8.91 -2.59 0.16
N VAL A 139 -8.93 -3.18 -1.06
CA VAL A 139 -10.01 -2.93 -2.03
C VAL A 139 -11.41 -3.21 -1.47
N GLN A 140 -11.59 -4.30 -0.72
CA GLN A 140 -12.88 -4.60 -0.10
C GLN A 140 -13.27 -3.53 0.92
N GLY A 141 -12.37 -3.14 1.81
CA GLY A 141 -12.66 -2.10 2.80
C GLY A 141 -13.02 -0.76 2.16
N THR A 142 -12.34 -0.40 1.07
CA THR A 142 -12.64 0.81 0.30
C THR A 142 -13.99 0.70 -0.41
N PHE A 143 -14.29 -0.45 -1.02
CA PHE A 143 -15.60 -0.72 -1.64
C PHE A 143 -16.73 -0.60 -0.62
N GLU A 144 -16.62 -1.24 0.55
CA GLU A 144 -17.62 -1.16 1.61
C GLU A 144 -17.81 0.29 2.11
N THR A 145 -16.72 1.06 2.17
CA THR A 145 -16.78 2.48 2.55
C THR A 145 -17.60 3.29 1.54
N PHE A 146 -17.37 3.09 0.24
CA PHE A 146 -18.12 3.79 -0.81
C PHE A 146 -19.57 3.30 -0.89
N SER A 147 -19.81 2.00 -0.78
CA SER A 147 -21.16 1.42 -0.72
C SER A 147 -21.96 2.00 0.46
N ALA A 148 -21.35 2.09 1.65
CA ALA A 148 -21.99 2.72 2.81
C ALA A 148 -22.29 4.22 2.60
N ALA A 149 -21.43 4.96 1.90
CA ALA A 149 -21.72 6.34 1.49
C ALA A 149 -22.89 6.40 0.50
N GLY A 150 -22.95 5.45 -0.45
CA GLY A 150 -24.06 5.24 -1.38
C GLY A 150 -25.40 5.02 -0.66
N GLU A 151 -25.44 4.10 0.29
CA GLU A 151 -26.62 3.83 1.13
C GLU A 151 -27.07 5.06 1.90
N ARG A 152 -26.14 5.76 2.54
CA ARG A 152 -26.45 6.87 3.43
C ARG A 152 -26.90 8.14 2.69
N HIS A 153 -26.33 8.41 1.51
CA HIS A 153 -26.48 9.72 0.86
C HIS A 153 -27.16 9.66 -0.52
N PHE A 154 -27.21 8.49 -1.17
CA PHE A 154 -27.63 8.37 -2.57
C PHE A 154 -28.66 7.25 -2.81
N GLY A 155 -29.33 6.77 -1.76
CA GLY A 155 -30.38 5.77 -1.88
C GLY A 155 -29.86 4.38 -2.26
N GLY A 156 -28.60 4.07 -1.96
CA GLY A 156 -27.99 2.75 -2.17
C GLY A 156 -27.31 2.55 -3.52
N SER A 157 -27.25 3.56 -4.39
CA SER A 157 -26.56 3.46 -5.68
C SER A 157 -25.65 4.66 -5.92
N LEU A 158 -24.45 4.39 -6.45
CA LEU A 158 -23.54 5.40 -6.95
C LEU A 158 -23.57 5.54 -8.49
N GLU A 159 -24.56 4.96 -9.18
CA GLU A 159 -24.71 5.10 -10.63
C GLU A 159 -24.78 6.58 -11.04
N GLY A 160 -23.92 6.97 -11.99
CA GLY A 160 -23.85 8.34 -12.49
C GLY A 160 -23.24 9.34 -11.51
N LYS A 161 -22.75 8.89 -10.35
CA LYS A 161 -22.05 9.73 -9.38
C LYS A 161 -20.59 9.91 -9.74
N LEU A 162 -20.06 11.10 -9.46
CA LEU A 162 -18.65 11.43 -9.58
C LEU A 162 -17.98 11.34 -8.20
N LEU A 163 -17.05 10.40 -8.06
CA LEU A 163 -16.16 10.29 -6.92
C LEU A 163 -14.79 10.85 -7.29
N VAL A 164 -14.26 11.77 -6.47
CA VAL A 164 -12.92 12.34 -6.67
C VAL A 164 -12.05 11.98 -5.47
N THR A 165 -10.82 11.57 -5.75
CA THR A 165 -9.83 11.24 -4.71
C THR A 165 -8.41 11.57 -5.15
N GLY A 166 -7.51 11.71 -4.16
CA GLY A 166 -6.07 11.82 -4.34
C GLY A 166 -5.31 10.56 -3.94
N GLY A 167 -4.16 10.34 -4.57
CA GLY A 167 -3.20 9.28 -4.25
C GLY A 167 -3.57 7.92 -4.86
N LEU A 168 -2.77 7.49 -5.83
CA LEU A 168 -2.87 6.19 -6.52
C LEU A 168 -1.63 5.32 -6.25
N GLY A 169 -1.10 5.38 -5.02
CA GLY A 169 -0.03 4.50 -4.54
C GLY A 169 -0.49 3.07 -4.23
N GLY A 170 0.31 2.29 -3.48
CA GLY A 170 0.04 0.86 -3.18
C GLY A 170 -1.38 0.59 -2.65
N MET A 171 -1.85 1.42 -1.71
CA MET A 171 -3.18 1.32 -1.12
C MET A 171 -4.19 2.23 -1.84
N GLY A 172 -3.79 3.48 -2.13
CA GLY A 172 -4.62 4.46 -2.83
C GLY A 172 -5.08 4.02 -4.22
N GLY A 173 -4.29 3.17 -4.88
CA GLY A 173 -4.64 2.58 -6.16
C GLY A 173 -5.81 1.59 -6.10
N ALA A 174 -6.30 1.22 -4.92
CA ALA A 174 -7.53 0.42 -4.79
C ALA A 174 -8.81 1.25 -4.96
N GLN A 175 -8.72 2.58 -4.78
CA GLN A 175 -9.88 3.47 -4.81
C GLN A 175 -10.62 3.47 -6.15
N PRO A 176 -9.94 3.51 -7.32
CA PRO A 176 -10.67 3.58 -8.58
C PRO A 176 -11.47 2.31 -8.87
N LEU A 177 -10.88 1.13 -8.66
CA LEU A 177 -11.60 -0.15 -8.77
C LEU A 177 -12.74 -0.28 -7.75
N ALA A 178 -12.51 0.12 -6.50
CA ALA A 178 -13.55 0.09 -5.47
C ALA A 178 -14.74 1.00 -5.82
N ALA A 179 -14.46 2.19 -6.37
CA ALA A 179 -15.48 3.14 -6.80
C ALA A 179 -16.29 2.60 -7.98
N THR A 180 -15.64 2.00 -8.99
CA THR A 180 -16.34 1.42 -10.15
C THR A 180 -17.13 0.17 -9.77
N MET A 181 -16.62 -0.67 -8.87
CA MET A 181 -17.38 -1.78 -8.28
C MET A 181 -18.64 -1.30 -7.54
N ALA A 182 -18.57 -0.15 -6.86
CA ALA A 182 -19.72 0.48 -6.20
C ALA A 182 -20.64 1.25 -7.17
N GLY A 183 -20.29 1.31 -8.47
CA GLY A 183 -21.09 1.92 -9.53
C GLY A 183 -20.78 3.40 -9.82
N ALA A 184 -19.79 3.99 -9.16
CA ALA A 184 -19.40 5.38 -9.37
C ALA A 184 -18.42 5.54 -10.55
N CYS A 185 -18.48 6.68 -11.22
CA CYS A 185 -17.35 7.18 -12.00
C CYS A 185 -16.30 7.78 -11.05
N CYS A 186 -15.04 7.42 -11.24
CA CYS A 186 -13.95 7.83 -10.34
C CYS A 186 -12.89 8.67 -11.05
N LEU A 187 -12.54 9.81 -10.48
CA LEU A 187 -11.34 10.58 -10.80
C LEU A 187 -10.31 10.39 -9.68
N GLY A 188 -9.22 9.67 -9.96
CA GLY A 188 -8.09 9.52 -9.04
C GLY A 188 -6.93 10.41 -9.45
N ILE A 189 -6.48 11.31 -8.59
CA ILE A 189 -5.42 12.27 -8.91
C ILE A 189 -4.10 11.76 -8.33
N ASP A 190 -3.05 11.64 -9.15
CA ASP A 190 -1.70 11.34 -8.67
C ASP A 190 -0.66 12.18 -9.43
N VAL A 191 0.35 12.66 -8.73
CA VAL A 191 1.41 13.50 -9.31
C VAL A 191 2.40 12.66 -10.13
N ASP A 192 2.52 11.37 -9.84
CA ASP A 192 3.47 10.46 -10.48
C ASP A 192 2.74 9.57 -11.51
N PRO A 193 2.95 9.79 -12.82
CA PRO A 193 2.28 9.01 -13.87
C PRO A 193 2.61 7.51 -13.78
N THR A 194 3.79 7.14 -13.29
CA THR A 194 4.20 5.73 -13.17
C THR A 194 3.34 4.97 -12.16
N ARG A 195 2.80 5.68 -11.15
CA ARG A 195 1.86 5.09 -10.19
C ARG A 195 0.54 4.78 -10.88
N ILE A 196 0.02 5.68 -11.71
CA ILE A 196 -1.22 5.46 -12.46
C ILE A 196 -1.05 4.32 -13.47
N GLU A 197 0.04 4.31 -14.22
CA GLU A 197 0.38 3.26 -15.18
C GLU A 197 0.41 1.87 -14.53
N LYS A 198 0.98 1.75 -13.33
CA LYS A 198 0.97 0.49 -12.57
C LYS A 198 -0.46 0.02 -12.28
N ARG A 199 -1.41 0.94 -12.03
CA ARG A 199 -2.82 0.61 -11.74
C ARG A 199 -3.54 0.17 -13.00
N LEU A 200 -3.26 0.82 -14.14
CA LEU A 200 -3.73 0.36 -15.46
C LEU A 200 -3.28 -1.08 -15.73
N GLN A 201 -1.99 -1.37 -15.58
CA GLN A 201 -1.42 -2.69 -15.82
C GLN A 201 -2.04 -3.78 -14.91
N SER A 202 -2.36 -3.43 -13.67
CA SER A 202 -2.98 -4.34 -12.71
C SER A 202 -4.52 -4.43 -12.81
N GLY A 203 -5.16 -3.66 -13.69
CA GLY A 203 -6.62 -3.62 -13.82
C GLY A 203 -7.35 -2.88 -12.69
N TYR A 204 -6.65 -2.01 -11.95
CA TYR A 204 -7.20 -1.22 -10.85
C TYR A 204 -7.64 0.19 -11.25
N CYS A 205 -7.32 0.60 -12.48
CA CYS A 205 -7.74 1.87 -13.10
C CYS A 205 -7.98 1.59 -14.59
N ASP A 206 -8.98 2.24 -15.20
CA ASP A 206 -9.34 1.97 -16.60
C ASP A 206 -8.58 2.84 -17.59
N GLN A 207 -8.43 4.13 -17.27
CA GLN A 207 -7.84 5.12 -18.18
C GLN A 207 -6.92 6.09 -17.43
N ILE A 208 -6.03 6.74 -18.18
CA ILE A 208 -5.15 7.81 -17.71
C ILE A 208 -5.42 9.08 -18.52
N ALA A 209 -5.37 10.23 -17.86
CA ALA A 209 -5.49 11.54 -18.47
C ALA A 209 -4.36 12.46 -17.98
N HIS A 210 -3.93 13.38 -18.84
CA HIS A 210 -2.86 14.35 -18.53
C HIS A 210 -3.38 15.78 -18.36
N SER A 211 -4.70 15.97 -18.44
CA SER A 211 -5.35 17.24 -18.17
C SER A 211 -6.72 17.01 -17.52
N LEU A 212 -7.15 17.97 -16.72
CA LEU A 212 -8.48 17.94 -16.13
C LEU A 212 -9.58 17.93 -17.20
N ASP A 213 -9.37 18.62 -18.33
CA ASP A 213 -10.33 18.67 -19.44
C ASP A 213 -10.54 17.28 -20.07
N GLU A 214 -9.45 16.58 -20.37
CA GLU A 214 -9.48 15.21 -20.88
C GLU A 214 -10.17 14.27 -19.89
N ALA A 215 -9.79 14.36 -18.60
CA ALA A 215 -10.36 13.51 -17.57
C ALA A 215 -11.88 13.69 -17.44
N MET A 216 -12.33 14.94 -17.40
CA MET A 216 -13.77 15.26 -17.30
C MET A 216 -14.53 14.84 -18.56
N GLN A 217 -13.94 14.99 -19.76
CA GLN A 217 -14.56 14.53 -21.01
C GLN A 217 -14.83 13.02 -20.99
N LEU A 218 -13.86 12.22 -20.53
CA LEU A 218 -14.00 10.77 -20.40
C LEU A 218 -15.09 10.39 -19.39
N LEU A 219 -15.06 11.03 -18.22
CA LEU A 219 -16.03 10.77 -17.14
C LEU A 219 -17.45 11.17 -17.52
N ASP A 220 -17.65 12.35 -18.13
CA ASP A 220 -18.97 12.81 -18.55
C ASP A 220 -19.56 11.94 -19.66
N ALA A 221 -18.72 11.46 -20.59
CA ALA A 221 -19.15 10.51 -21.62
C ALA A 221 -19.61 9.18 -21.02
N ALA A 222 -18.90 8.64 -20.02
CA ALA A 222 -19.28 7.42 -19.33
C ALA A 222 -20.55 7.60 -18.48
N ARG A 223 -20.67 8.71 -17.75
CA ARG A 223 -21.87 9.06 -16.99
C ARG A 223 -23.11 9.17 -17.89
N GLY A 224 -22.96 9.76 -19.09
CA GLY A 224 -24.03 9.83 -20.09
C GLY A 224 -24.50 8.47 -20.58
N LYS A 225 -23.63 7.45 -20.55
CA LYS A 225 -23.93 6.05 -20.89
C LYS A 225 -24.32 5.19 -19.69
N LYS A 226 -24.30 5.75 -18.47
CA LYS A 226 -24.46 5.01 -17.20
C LYS A 226 -23.41 3.91 -17.00
N GLU A 227 -22.20 4.14 -17.49
CA GLU A 227 -21.05 3.27 -17.29
C GLU A 227 -20.22 3.78 -16.10
N ALA A 228 -19.76 2.87 -15.24
CA ALA A 228 -18.85 3.20 -14.15
C ALA A 228 -17.41 2.97 -14.64
N ILE A 229 -16.66 4.06 -14.84
CA ILE A 229 -15.25 4.02 -15.22
C ILE A 229 -14.38 4.77 -14.21
N SER A 230 -13.10 4.45 -14.22
CA SER A 230 -12.06 5.13 -13.46
C SER A 230 -11.04 5.80 -14.37
N VAL A 231 -10.73 7.07 -14.06
CA VAL A 231 -9.71 7.86 -14.74
C VAL A 231 -8.66 8.32 -13.74
N GLY A 232 -7.42 7.92 -13.96
CA GLY A 232 -6.26 8.44 -13.25
C GLY A 232 -5.77 9.73 -13.90
N LEU A 233 -5.84 10.86 -13.21
CA LEU A 233 -5.34 12.15 -13.68
C LEU A 233 -3.93 12.40 -13.16
N VAL A 234 -3.00 12.61 -14.08
CA VAL A 234 -1.64 13.06 -13.76
C VAL A 234 -1.69 14.53 -13.34
N GLY A 235 -1.51 14.80 -12.06
CA GLY A 235 -1.55 16.15 -11.50
C GLY A 235 -1.40 16.19 -9.98
N ASN A 236 -1.15 17.37 -9.43
CA ASN A 236 -1.10 17.55 -7.98
C ASN A 236 -2.51 17.85 -7.44
N CYS A 237 -2.93 17.14 -6.39
CA CYS A 237 -4.21 17.41 -5.71
C CYS A 237 -4.33 18.87 -5.24
N ALA A 238 -3.22 19.46 -4.80
CA ALA A 238 -3.16 20.85 -4.34
C ALA A 238 -3.38 21.88 -5.47
N ASP A 239 -3.28 21.48 -6.73
CA ASP A 239 -3.57 22.32 -7.90
C ASP A 239 -4.92 21.97 -8.54
N VAL A 240 -5.19 20.68 -8.71
CA VAL A 240 -6.39 20.16 -9.38
C VAL A 240 -7.66 20.48 -8.60
N LEU A 241 -7.68 20.24 -7.27
CA LEU A 241 -8.90 20.47 -6.47
C LEU A 241 -9.30 21.95 -6.43
N PRO A 242 -8.38 22.93 -6.21
CA PRO A 242 -8.72 24.34 -6.35
C PRO A 242 -9.19 24.73 -7.76
N GLU A 243 -8.62 24.13 -8.80
CA GLU A 243 -9.05 24.39 -10.17
C GLU A 243 -10.48 23.86 -10.43
N MET A 244 -10.82 22.68 -9.91
CA MET A 244 -12.20 22.17 -9.95
C MET A 244 -13.18 23.12 -9.27
N VAL A 245 -12.82 23.68 -8.11
CA VAL A 245 -13.64 24.68 -7.41
C VAL A 245 -13.86 25.93 -8.26
N LYS A 246 -12.81 26.48 -8.88
CA LYS A 246 -12.94 27.66 -9.77
C LYS A 246 -13.87 27.40 -10.96
N ARG A 247 -13.86 26.17 -11.48
CA ARG A 247 -14.70 25.74 -12.60
C ARG A 247 -16.12 25.33 -12.18
N GLY A 248 -16.42 25.32 -10.89
CA GLY A 248 -17.72 24.86 -10.37
C GLY A 248 -17.96 23.36 -10.54
N ILE A 249 -16.90 22.56 -10.66
CA ILE A 249 -16.99 21.10 -10.74
C ILE A 249 -17.13 20.57 -9.32
N VAL A 250 -18.33 20.09 -8.97
CA VAL A 250 -18.64 19.55 -7.65
C VAL A 250 -18.76 18.03 -7.73
N PRO A 251 -17.88 17.26 -7.07
CA PRO A 251 -18.05 15.82 -6.98
C PRO A 251 -19.20 15.46 -6.03
N ASP A 252 -19.82 14.30 -6.28
CA ASP A 252 -20.80 13.73 -5.36
C ASP A 252 -20.12 13.20 -4.09
N ILE A 253 -18.91 12.63 -4.22
CA ILE A 253 -18.07 12.16 -3.11
C ILE A 253 -16.65 12.68 -3.30
N LEU A 254 -16.06 13.25 -2.26
CA LEU A 254 -14.66 13.69 -2.21
C LEU A 254 -13.95 13.03 -1.03
N THR A 255 -12.78 12.45 -1.28
CA THR A 255 -11.89 11.89 -0.24
C THR A 255 -10.43 12.09 -0.65
N ASP A 256 -9.49 11.65 0.19
CA ASP A 256 -8.07 11.66 -0.13
C ASP A 256 -7.35 10.44 0.47
N GLN A 257 -6.39 9.88 -0.28
CA GLN A 257 -5.50 8.82 0.19
C GLN A 257 -4.05 9.05 -0.27
N THR A 258 -3.65 10.31 -0.43
CA THR A 258 -2.23 10.65 -0.53
C THR A 258 -1.50 10.21 0.74
N SER A 259 -0.18 10.08 0.70
CA SER A 259 0.60 9.69 1.88
C SER A 259 0.84 10.88 2.83
N ALA A 260 -0.22 11.64 3.14
CA ALA A 260 -0.19 12.83 3.98
C ALA A 260 0.26 12.54 5.43
N HIS A 261 0.25 11.28 5.87
CA HIS A 261 0.82 10.88 7.16
C HIS A 261 2.33 11.14 7.22
N ASP A 262 3.04 11.07 6.09
CA ASP A 262 4.47 11.36 5.96
C ASP A 262 4.68 12.62 5.12
N ALA A 263 4.58 13.79 5.76
CA ALA A 263 4.69 15.09 5.08
C ALA A 263 6.03 15.33 4.38
N LEU A 264 7.09 14.58 4.71
CA LEU A 264 8.42 14.75 4.10
C LEU A 264 8.57 13.92 2.83
N ASN A 265 8.04 12.68 2.83
CA ASN A 265 8.29 11.73 1.74
C ASN A 265 7.02 11.34 0.96
N GLY A 266 5.84 11.70 1.44
CA GLY A 266 4.56 11.16 0.97
C GLY A 266 3.60 12.16 0.35
N TYR A 267 3.88 13.46 0.42
CA TYR A 267 3.05 14.52 -0.16
C TYR A 267 3.94 15.51 -0.92
N VAL A 268 3.62 15.74 -2.20
CA VAL A 268 4.32 16.67 -3.10
C VAL A 268 3.56 17.98 -3.18
#